data_AF-A0A2M7FAG3-F1
#
_entry.id   AF-A0A2M7FAG3-F1
#
_cell.length_a   1.000
_cell.length_b   1.000
_cell.length_c   1.000
_cell.angle_alpha   90.00
_cell.angle_beta   90.00
_cell.angle_gamma   90.00
#
_symmetry.space_group_name_H-M   'P 1'
#
loop_
_entity.id
_entity.type
_entity.pdbx_description
1 polymer ?
#
loop_
_entity_poly.entity_id
_entity_poly.type
_entity_poly.pdbx_seq_one_letter_code
_entity_poly.pdbx_strand_id
1 'polypeptide(L)'
;MLADREHIAKFLSIPLSLLPRDPEAEDNPKQLMVKLAGQSRRRDIREDMVPRPGSGRAVGQAYSSRLNEFINKYWRPRHAARNSDSLQRCLNCLKGLVQGEQGWKRASPRS
;
A
#
# COMPACT_ATOMS: atom_id res chain seq x y z
N MET A 1 2.15 -2.38 1.24
CA MET A 1 0.85 -1.80 1.65
C MET A 1 -0.14 -2.87 2.10
N LEU A 2 -0.45 -3.87 1.26
CA LEU A 2 -1.40 -4.97 1.55
C LEU A 2 -1.17 -5.71 2.88
N ALA A 3 0.08 -5.72 3.36
CA ALA A 3 0.46 -6.25 4.66
C ALA A 3 -0.14 -5.51 5.88
N ASP A 4 -0.68 -4.29 5.73
CA ASP A 4 -1.50 -3.62 6.76
C ASP A 4 -2.99 -3.96 6.60
N ARG A 5 -3.31 -5.24 6.77
CA ARG A 5 -4.63 -5.82 6.47
C ARG A 5 -5.77 -5.08 7.16
N GLU A 6 -5.58 -4.71 8.43
CA GLU A 6 -6.59 -4.02 9.24
C GLU A 6 -6.98 -2.66 8.65
N HIS A 7 -5.99 -1.84 8.28
CA HIS A 7 -6.26 -0.49 7.79
C HIS A 7 -6.80 -0.52 6.36
N ILE A 8 -6.39 -1.49 5.55
CA ILE A 8 -6.98 -1.67 4.21
C ILE A 8 -8.43 -2.13 4.32
N ALA A 9 -8.73 -3.10 5.20
CA ALA A 9 -10.11 -3.53 5.45
C ALA A 9 -11.00 -2.34 5.84
N LYS A 10 -10.49 -1.51 6.76
CA LYS A 10 -11.19 -0.31 7.23
C LYS A 10 -11.36 0.72 6.11
N PHE A 11 -10.30 1.03 5.37
CA PHE A 11 -10.31 2.02 4.28
C PHE A 11 -11.29 1.62 3.17
N LEU A 12 -11.21 0.37 2.71
CA LEU A 12 -12.11 -0.19 1.70
C LEU A 12 -13.50 -0.52 2.26
N SER A 13 -13.74 -0.42 3.58
CA SER A 13 -15.00 -0.81 4.21
C SER A 13 -15.43 -2.25 3.85
N ILE A 14 -14.51 -3.19 4.03
CA ILE A 14 -14.72 -4.63 3.81
C ILE A 14 -14.40 -5.44 5.07
N PRO A 15 -14.97 -6.64 5.22
CA PRO A 15 -14.54 -7.57 6.27
C PRO A 15 -13.06 -7.94 6.14
N LEU A 16 -12.34 -8.00 7.27
CA LEU A 16 -10.93 -8.41 7.32
C LEU A 16 -10.70 -9.82 6.76
N SER A 17 -11.71 -10.69 6.85
CA SER A 17 -11.68 -12.06 6.32
C SER A 17 -11.53 -12.14 4.81
N LEU A 18 -11.85 -11.07 4.06
CA LEU A 18 -11.64 -11.03 2.61
C LEU A 18 -10.18 -10.78 2.22
N LEU A 19 -9.35 -10.28 3.14
CA LEU A 19 -7.94 -10.05 2.86
C LEU A 19 -7.13 -11.35 3.05
N PRO A 20 -6.21 -11.66 2.11
CA PRO A 20 -5.33 -12.82 2.24
C PRO A 20 -4.50 -12.71 3.52
N ARG A 21 -4.22 -13.86 4.14
CA ARG A 21 -3.39 -13.92 5.36
C ARG A 21 -1.95 -13.54 5.04
N ASP A 22 -1.46 -14.02 3.90
CA ASP A 22 -0.16 -13.69 3.35
C ASP A 22 -0.33 -12.87 2.06
N PRO A 23 -0.22 -11.54 2.14
CA PRO A 23 -0.29 -10.68 0.96
C PRO A 23 1.01 -10.61 0.16
N GLU A 24 2.13 -11.17 0.64
CA GLU A 24 3.39 -11.20 -0.15
C GLU A 24 3.36 -12.29 -1.23
N ALA A 25 2.58 -13.35 -1.02
CA ALA A 25 2.37 -14.43 -1.98
C ALA A 25 1.42 -14.07 -3.14
N GLU A 26 0.86 -12.86 -3.17
CA GLU A 26 -0.06 -12.44 -4.23
C GLU A 26 0.71 -11.94 -5.47
N ASP A 27 0.57 -12.67 -6.58
CA ASP A 27 1.22 -12.35 -7.85
C ASP A 27 0.69 -11.07 -8.51
N ASN A 28 -0.58 -10.74 -8.30
CA ASN A 28 -1.19 -9.55 -8.90
C ASN A 28 -1.85 -8.63 -7.86
N PRO A 29 -1.05 -7.89 -7.07
CA PRO A 29 -1.57 -7.06 -5.97
C PRO A 29 -2.51 -5.94 -6.45
N LYS A 30 -2.35 -5.48 -7.71
CA LYS A 30 -3.21 -4.46 -8.31
C LYS A 30 -4.60 -5.04 -8.62
N GLN A 31 -4.66 -6.22 -9.24
CA GLN A 31 -5.94 -6.88 -9.50
C GLN A 31 -6.64 -7.28 -8.19
N LEU A 32 -5.88 -7.78 -7.20
CA LEU A 32 -6.43 -8.06 -5.88
C LEU A 32 -7.06 -6.81 -5.26
N MET A 33 -6.39 -5.65 -5.34
CA MET A 33 -6.94 -4.39 -4.80
C MET A 33 -8.26 -4.00 -5.47
N VAL A 34 -8.35 -4.12 -6.80
CA VAL A 34 -9.59 -3.84 -7.55
C VAL A 34 -10.71 -4.81 -7.12
N LYS A 35 -10.39 -6.10 -7.01
CA LYS A 35 -11.35 -7.13 -6.55
C LYS A 35 -11.88 -6.83 -5.15
N LEU A 36 -10.99 -6.49 -4.22
CA LEU A 36 -11.35 -6.13 -2.84
C LEU A 36 -12.18 -4.84 -2.80
N ALA A 37 -11.81 -3.82 -3.58
CA ALA A 37 -12.56 -2.58 -3.68
C ALA A 37 -13.98 -2.81 -4.23
N GLY A 38 -14.17 -3.75 -5.17
CA GLY A 38 -15.48 -4.14 -5.67
C GLY A 38 -16.41 -4.75 -4.62
N GLN A 39 -15.86 -5.35 -3.57
CA GLN A 39 -16.60 -5.89 -2.42
C GLN A 39 -16.87 -4.84 -1.34
N SER A 40 -16.43 -3.60 -1.54
CA SER A 40 -16.63 -2.51 -0.59
C SER A 40 -18.11 -2.27 -0.33
N ARG A 41 -18.48 -1.99 0.92
CA ARG A 41 -19.82 -1.49 1.27
C ARG A 41 -20.02 -0.05 0.78
N ARG A 42 -18.93 0.70 0.61
CA ARG A 42 -18.92 2.09 0.17
C ARG A 42 -19.02 2.19 -1.35
N ARG A 43 -20.05 2.89 -1.82
CA ARG A 43 -20.30 3.10 -3.25
C ARG A 43 -19.19 3.91 -3.92
N ASP A 44 -18.72 4.97 -3.26
CA ASP A 44 -17.65 5.84 -3.78
C ASP A 44 -16.35 5.06 -4.02
N ILE A 45 -15.97 4.17 -3.09
CA ILE A 45 -14.81 3.28 -3.27
C ILE A 45 -14.96 2.39 -4.50
N ARG A 46 -16.14 1.78 -4.70
CA ARG A 46 -16.38 0.92 -5.88
C ARG A 46 -16.27 1.72 -7.18
N GLU A 47 -16.92 2.88 -7.26
CA GLU A 47 -16.93 3.71 -8.48
C GLU A 47 -15.54 4.30 -8.81
N ASP A 48 -14.75 4.63 -7.79
CA ASP A 48 -13.43 5.23 -7.96
C ASP A 48 -12.34 4.21 -8.32
N MET A 49 -12.39 3.01 -7.73
CA MET A 49 -11.31 2.03 -7.81
C MET A 49 -11.58 0.89 -8.80
N VAL A 50 -12.84 0.59 -9.12
CA VAL A 50 -13.21 -0.49 -10.04
C VAL A 50 -13.37 0.06 -11.46
N PRO A 51 -12.82 -0.60 -12.49
CA PRO A 51 -13.00 -0.15 -13.86
C PRO A 51 -14.47 -0.23 -14.26
N ARG A 52 -14.93 0.75 -15.05
CA ARG A 52 -16.27 0.74 -15.61
C ARG A 52 -16.40 -0.40 -16.63
N PRO A 53 -17.55 -1.11 -16.69
CA PRO A 53 -17.80 -2.11 -17.73
C PRO A 53 -17.55 -1.53 -19.13
N GLY A 54 -16.88 -2.29 -19.99
CA GLY A 54 -16.58 -1.88 -21.37
C GLY A 54 -15.46 -0.83 -21.53
N SER A 55 -14.82 -0.37 -20.44
CA SER A 55 -13.76 0.65 -20.54
C SER A 55 -12.40 0.14 -21.06
N GLY A 56 -12.19 -1.18 -21.05
CA GLY A 56 -10.88 -1.79 -21.34
C GLY A 56 -9.78 -1.51 -20.29
N ARG A 57 -10.09 -0.76 -19.22
CA ARG A 57 -9.11 -0.40 -18.18
C ARG A 57 -9.00 -1.50 -17.14
N ALA A 58 -7.79 -1.70 -16.61
CA ALA A 58 -7.55 -2.64 -15.51
C ALA A 58 -7.98 -2.10 -14.13
N VAL A 59 -8.18 -0.78 -13.99
CA VAL A 59 -8.50 -0.10 -12.72
C VAL A 59 -9.50 1.04 -12.95
N GLY A 60 -10.18 1.45 -11.88
CA GLY A 60 -11.04 2.63 -11.86
C GLY A 60 -10.28 3.94 -12.08
N GLN A 61 -11.00 4.98 -12.49
CA GLN A 61 -10.42 6.27 -12.89
C GLN A 61 -9.67 6.96 -11.76
N ALA A 62 -10.15 6.83 -10.51
CA ALA A 62 -9.59 7.46 -9.33
C ALA A 62 -8.75 6.48 -8.48
N TYR A 63 -8.40 5.31 -9.01
CA TYR A 63 -7.63 4.27 -8.30
C TYR A 63 -6.35 4.83 -7.67
N SER A 64 -5.52 5.54 -8.45
CA SER A 64 -4.25 6.10 -7.96
C SER A 64 -4.47 7.17 -6.89
N SER A 65 -5.53 7.98 -7.02
CA SER A 65 -5.88 9.01 -6.03
C SER A 65 -6.26 8.38 -4.69
N ARG A 66 -7.12 7.35 -4.72
CA ARG A 66 -7.51 6.59 -3.52
C ARG A 66 -6.35 5.85 -2.89
N LEU A 67 -5.47 5.27 -3.71
CA LEU A 67 -4.26 4.61 -3.20
C LEU A 67 -3.32 5.60 -2.53
N ASN A 68 -3.14 6.78 -3.12
CA ASN A 68 -2.33 7.85 -2.54
C ASN A 68 -2.95 8.37 -1.24
N GLU A 69 -4.28 8.55 -1.19
CA GLU A 69 -5.00 8.89 0.03
C GLU A 69 -4.72 7.86 1.14
N PHE A 70 -4.80 6.57 0.80
CA PHE A 70 -4.49 5.49 1.74
C PHE A 70 -3.07 5.59 2.29
N ILE A 71 -2.09 5.67 1.39
CA ILE A 71 -0.66 5.68 1.73
C ILE A 71 -0.33 6.86 2.65
N ASN A 72 -0.86 8.05 2.36
CA ASN A 72 -0.50 9.26 3.09
C ASN A 72 -1.25 9.42 4.42
N LYS A 73 -2.49 8.94 4.52
CA LYS A 73 -3.36 9.22 5.69
C LYS A 73 -3.54 8.04 6.63
N TYR A 74 -3.45 6.81 6.13
CA TYR A 74 -3.89 5.64 6.88
C TYR A 74 -2.83 4.52 6.97
N TRP A 75 -1.96 4.40 5.98
CA TRP A 75 -1.01 3.28 5.94
C TRP A 75 0.02 3.35 7.07
N ARG A 76 0.19 2.24 7.80
CA ARG A 76 1.20 2.12 8.86
C ARG A 76 2.37 1.25 8.34
N PRO A 77 3.40 1.84 7.70
CA PRO A 77 4.48 1.05 7.07
C PRO A 77 5.23 0.16 8.06
N ARG A 78 5.43 0.62 9.30
CA ARG A 78 6.09 -0.19 10.35
C ARG A 78 5.24 -1.37 10.81
N HIS A 79 3.92 -1.24 10.80
CA HIS A 79 3.02 -2.34 11.12
C HIS A 79 2.97 -3.34 9.96
N ALA A 80 2.84 -2.84 8.74
CA ALA A 80 2.88 -3.62 7.51
C ALA A 80 4.15 -4.48 7.41
N ALA A 81 5.31 -3.91 7.77
CA ALA A 81 6.59 -4.62 7.71
C ALA A 81 6.69 -5.83 8.65
N ARG A 82 5.87 -5.92 9.70
CA ARG A 82 5.85 -7.12 10.57
C ARG A 82 5.29 -8.36 9.87
N ASN A 83 4.55 -8.15 8.78
CA ASN A 83 3.91 -9.21 7.99
C ASN A 83 4.48 -9.26 6.56
N SER A 84 5.67 -8.70 6.33
CA SER A 84 6.28 -8.57 5.00
C SER A 84 7.79 -8.44 5.13
N ASP A 85 8.49 -9.53 4.88
CA ASP A 85 9.95 -9.61 5.05
C ASP A 85 10.67 -8.73 4.03
N SER A 86 10.11 -8.63 2.81
CA SER A 86 10.65 -7.74 1.78
C SER A 86 10.56 -6.27 2.19
N LEU A 87 9.42 -5.86 2.77
CA LEU A 87 9.22 -4.50 3.25
C LEU A 87 10.08 -4.20 4.48
N GLN A 88 10.23 -5.16 5.39
CA GLN A 88 11.11 -5.00 6.56
C GLN A 88 12.56 -4.77 6.13
N ARG A 89 13.06 -5.57 5.18
CA ARG A 89 14.41 -5.38 4.60
C ARG A 89 14.54 -4.02 3.92
N CYS A 90 13.56 -3.62 3.11
CA CYS A 90 13.54 -2.33 2.45
C CYS A 90 13.60 -1.16 3.46
N LEU A 91 12.78 -1.19 4.52
CA LEU A 91 12.79 -0.16 5.57
C LEU A 91 14.12 -0.11 6.33
N ASN A 92 14.75 -1.26 6.57
CA ASN A 92 16.05 -1.30 7.23
C ASN A 92 17.16 -0.72 6.36
N CYS A 93 17.14 -1.03 5.05
CA CYS A 93 18.06 -0.43 4.08
C CYS A 93 17.92 1.10 4.04
N LEU A 94 16.69 1.61 3.96
CA LEU A 94 16.41 3.05 3.96
C LEU A 94 16.90 3.74 5.24
N LYS A 95 16.71 3.13 6.41
CA LYS A 95 17.25 3.66 7.67
C LYS A 95 18.78 3.77 7.63
N GLY A 96 19.45 2.73 7.13
CA GLY A 96 20.91 2.71 6.98
C GLY A 96 21.42 3.82 6.05
N LEU A 97 20.73 4.05 4.92
CA LEU A 97 21.06 5.14 3.99
C LEU A 97 20.94 6.53 4.63
N VAL A 98 19.81 6.79 5.30
CA VAL A 98 19.59 8.07 5.99
C VAL A 98 20.64 8.29 7.10
N GLN A 99 21.06 7.23 7.78
CA GLN A 99 22.11 7.32 8.81
C GLN A 99 23.51 7.52 8.21
N GLY A 100 23.81 6.87 7.09
CA GLY A 100 25.08 7.00 6.36
C GLY A 100 25.27 8.37 5.74
N GLU A 101 24.23 8.97 5.13
CA GLU A 101 24.29 10.34 4.59
C GLU A 101 24.56 11.39 5.67
N GLN A 102 24.04 11.19 6.88
CA GLN A 102 24.27 12.08 8.02
C GLN A 102 25.69 11.95 8.59
N GLY A 103 26.33 10.79 8.41
CA GLY A 103 27.75 10.59 8.68
C GLY A 103 28.64 11.26 7.63
N TRP A 104 28.28 11.15 6.34
CA TRP A 104 28.98 11.83 5.24
C TRP A 104 28.95 13.35 5.37
N LYS A 105 27.78 13.95 5.65
CA LYS A 105 27.66 15.41 5.83
C LYS A 105 28.44 15.96 7.03
N ARG A 106 28.75 15.14 8.04
CA ARG A 106 29.59 15.54 9.19
C ARG A 106 31.09 15.35 8.94
N ALA A 107 31.46 14.48 8.01
CA ALA A 107 32.85 14.14 7.71
C ALA A 107 33.47 15.00 6.58
N SER A 108 32.69 15.81 5.86
CA SER A 108 33.24 16.75 4.87
C SER A 108 34.02 17.89 5.56
N PRO A 109 35.34 18.03 5.31
CA PRO A 109 36.06 19.23 5.67
C PRO A 109 35.51 20.39 4.81
N ARG A 110 35.18 21.51 5.44
CA ARG A 110 34.93 22.76 4.72
C ARG A 110 36.24 23.20 4.06
N SER A 111 36.28 23.16 2.74
CA SER A 111 37.27 23.88 1.93
C SER A 111 36.97 25.38 1.94
#